data_AF-A0A316FTJ4-F1
#
_entry.id   AF-A0A316FTJ4-F1
#
_cell.length_a   1.000
_cell.length_b   1.000
_cell.length_c   1.000
_cell.angle_alpha   90.00
_cell.angle_beta   90.00
_cell.angle_gamma   90.00
#
_symmetry.space_group_name_H-M   'P 1'
#
loop_
_entity.id
_entity.type
_entity.pdbx_description
1 polymer ?
#
loop_
_entity_poly.entity_id
_entity_poly.type
_entity_poly.pdbx_seq_one_letter_code
_entity_poly.pdbx_strand_id
1 'polypeptide(L)'
;MRVRVITAALLIVLAGGCARGDVTTGAPAPVPARSGAPAPDVHDRWKSCDTAAPPSVDDWFTAGQDALGLPRLDDGFRPVAAIVCRVEMREVPGTGMVAIAEEVRADDLTALLSALRLPDEPATAEACTEELPLVPWLALVDRDGRWIRPGVPIDSCRKPRIEFRQAYGALVTTVVTSRRLPGR
;
A
#
# COMPACT_ATOMS: atom_id res chain seq x y z
N MET A 1 -29.52 46.39 60.86
CA MET A 1 -29.31 44.95 61.17
C MET A 1 -27.82 44.64 61.07
N ARG A 2 -27.31 43.80 61.98
CA ARG A 2 -25.90 43.72 62.41
C ARG A 2 -24.96 43.03 61.41
N VAL A 3 -23.75 43.57 61.31
CA VAL A 3 -22.53 43.00 60.71
C VAL A 3 -22.03 41.80 61.51
N ARG A 4 -21.54 40.74 60.85
CA ARG A 4 -20.36 39.98 61.29
C ARG A 4 -19.57 39.46 60.09
N VAL A 5 -18.34 39.96 59.97
CA VAL A 5 -17.22 39.47 59.17
C VAL A 5 -16.48 38.43 60.00
N ILE A 6 -16.13 37.26 59.46
CA ILE A 6 -14.95 36.49 59.91
C ILE A 6 -14.25 35.90 58.69
N THR A 7 -13.03 36.39 58.50
CA THR A 7 -12.00 35.95 57.56
C THR A 7 -11.28 34.72 58.12
N ALA A 8 -10.95 33.73 57.29
CA ALA A 8 -9.84 32.81 57.57
C ALA A 8 -9.19 32.39 56.26
N ALA A 9 -7.98 32.90 56.05
CA ALA A 9 -7.07 32.56 54.98
C ALA A 9 -6.38 31.21 55.26
N LEU A 10 -6.02 30.46 54.22
CA LEU A 10 -4.87 29.58 54.28
C LEU A 10 -4.12 29.57 52.94
N LEU A 11 -2.89 30.08 53.01
CA LEU A 11 -1.85 30.00 51.99
C LEU A 11 -1.39 28.55 51.78
N ILE A 12 -1.14 28.14 50.54
CA ILE A 12 -0.15 27.11 50.24
C ILE A 12 0.83 27.65 49.19
N VAL A 13 2.10 27.55 49.54
CA VAL A 13 3.30 28.11 48.92
C VAL A 13 3.77 27.25 47.74
N LEU A 14 4.34 27.94 46.75
CA LEU A 14 4.98 27.46 45.53
C LEU A 14 6.23 26.57 45.78
N ALA A 15 6.35 25.48 45.03
CA ALA A 15 7.62 24.88 44.59
C ALA A 15 7.40 24.52 43.11
N GLY A 16 8.09 25.09 42.13
CA GLY A 16 9.53 24.95 41.92
C GLY A 16 9.76 23.81 40.92
N GLY A 17 9.83 24.12 39.62
CA GLY A 17 10.08 23.12 38.60
C GLY A 17 9.99 23.64 37.16
N CYS A 18 10.95 24.45 36.73
CA CYS A 18 11.23 24.61 35.30
C CYS A 18 11.90 23.33 34.80
N ALA A 19 11.10 22.33 34.44
CA ALA A 19 11.61 21.24 33.62
C ALA A 19 11.84 21.81 32.21
N ARG A 20 13.11 22.06 31.88
CA ARG A 20 13.55 22.02 30.48
C ARG A 20 13.21 20.62 30.01
N GLY A 21 12.10 20.48 29.27
CA GLY A 21 11.89 19.29 28.48
C GLY A 21 13.01 19.27 27.46
N ASP A 22 13.99 18.40 27.69
CA ASP A 22 14.93 18.02 26.66
C ASP A 22 14.10 17.72 25.41
N VAL A 23 14.31 18.50 24.35
CA VAL A 23 13.87 18.15 23.01
C VAL A 23 14.73 16.94 22.65
N THR A 24 14.34 15.79 23.18
CA THR A 24 14.74 14.49 22.67
C THR A 24 14.28 14.55 21.23
N THR A 25 15.25 14.71 20.33
CA THR A 25 15.08 14.45 18.91
C THR A 25 14.43 13.08 18.86
N GLY A 26 13.11 13.05 18.61
CA GLY A 26 12.33 11.82 18.69
C GLY A 26 13.03 10.79 17.84
N ALA A 27 13.42 9.67 18.45
CA ALA A 27 13.87 8.52 17.68
C ALA A 27 12.82 8.29 16.58
N PRO A 28 13.22 8.08 15.31
CA PRO A 28 12.27 7.79 14.25
C PRO A 28 11.31 6.72 14.75
N ALA A 29 10.00 6.97 14.64
CA ALA A 29 9.03 5.96 14.99
C ALA A 29 9.41 4.67 14.26
N PRO A 30 9.50 3.52 14.95
CA PRO A 30 9.89 2.27 14.30
C PRO A 30 8.98 2.05 13.10
N VAL A 31 9.57 1.97 11.90
CA VAL A 31 8.82 1.59 10.70
C VAL A 31 8.30 0.17 10.96
N PRO A 32 6.97 -0.09 10.85
CA PRO A 32 6.44 -1.43 10.99
C PRO A 32 7.21 -2.36 10.05
N ALA A 33 7.76 -3.44 10.59
CA ALA A 33 8.50 -4.40 9.79
C ALA A 33 7.58 -4.95 8.69
N ARG A 34 8.12 -5.06 7.48
CA ARG A 34 7.43 -5.80 6.42
C ARG A 34 7.12 -7.22 6.90
N SER A 35 5.99 -7.73 6.46
CA SER A 35 5.55 -9.07 6.81
C SER A 35 6.30 -10.09 5.95
N GLY A 36 6.78 -11.17 6.55
CA GLY A 36 7.34 -12.32 5.82
C GLY A 36 8.87 -12.35 5.71
N ALA A 37 9.36 -13.22 4.81
CA ALA A 37 10.78 -13.43 4.57
C ALA A 37 11.44 -12.18 3.93
N PRO A 38 12.78 -12.06 3.94
CA PRO A 38 13.47 -10.91 3.33
C PRO A 38 13.25 -10.79 1.81
N ALA A 39 12.90 -11.90 1.15
CA ALA A 39 12.70 -11.99 -0.29
C ALA A 39 11.27 -12.45 -0.62
N PRO A 40 10.71 -12.06 -1.78
CA PRO A 40 9.39 -12.50 -2.22
C PRO A 40 9.32 -14.01 -2.44
N ASP A 41 8.17 -14.60 -2.16
CA ASP A 41 7.91 -16.01 -2.47
C ASP A 41 7.85 -16.22 -4.00
N VAL A 42 8.70 -17.13 -4.50
CA VAL A 42 8.76 -17.47 -5.92
C VAL A 42 7.86 -18.66 -6.21
N HIS A 43 6.93 -18.47 -7.14
CA HIS A 43 6.00 -19.49 -7.62
C HIS A 43 6.45 -20.05 -8.98
N ASP A 44 6.26 -21.36 -9.20
CA ASP A 44 6.82 -22.07 -10.35
C ASP A 44 6.37 -21.58 -11.72
N ARG A 45 5.07 -21.32 -11.90
CA ARG A 45 4.54 -20.92 -13.21
C ARG A 45 3.31 -20.04 -13.12
N TRP A 46 3.33 -18.91 -13.83
CA TRP A 46 2.13 -18.09 -14.03
C TRP A 46 1.10 -18.87 -14.86
N LYS A 47 -0.14 -18.90 -14.37
CA LYS A 47 -1.26 -19.54 -15.07
C LYS A 47 -2.24 -18.50 -15.59
N SER A 48 -2.85 -17.75 -14.67
CA SER A 48 -3.74 -16.64 -14.97
C SER A 48 -4.12 -15.90 -13.68
N CYS A 49 -4.66 -14.69 -13.85
CA CYS A 49 -5.30 -13.93 -12.78
C CYS A 49 -6.41 -14.72 -12.09
N ASP A 50 -7.16 -15.54 -12.82
CA ASP A 50 -8.26 -16.35 -12.24
C ASP A 50 -7.80 -17.38 -11.21
N THR A 51 -6.55 -17.82 -11.31
CA THR A 51 -5.97 -18.79 -10.37
C THR A 51 -5.21 -18.14 -9.23
N ALA A 52 -4.71 -16.93 -9.43
CA ALA A 52 -3.76 -16.29 -8.52
C ALA A 52 -4.38 -15.11 -7.75
N ALA A 53 -5.27 -14.35 -8.38
CA ALA A 53 -5.94 -13.20 -7.78
C ALA A 53 -7.28 -13.61 -7.14
N PRO A 54 -7.86 -12.76 -6.28
CA PRO A 54 -9.12 -13.08 -5.62
C PRO A 54 -10.27 -13.29 -6.62
N PRO A 55 -11.19 -14.22 -6.34
CA PRO A 55 -12.26 -14.56 -7.27
C PRO A 55 -13.44 -13.57 -7.22
N SER A 56 -13.55 -12.76 -6.15
CA SER A 56 -14.72 -11.91 -5.87
C SER A 56 -14.33 -10.43 -5.80
N VAL A 57 -15.21 -9.54 -6.29
CA VAL A 57 -15.03 -8.07 -6.28
C VAL A 57 -14.73 -7.53 -4.88
N ASP A 58 -15.36 -8.12 -3.85
CA ASP A 58 -15.25 -7.68 -2.47
C ASP A 58 -13.83 -7.84 -1.90
N ASP A 59 -13.11 -8.86 -2.37
CA ASP A 59 -11.78 -9.20 -1.85
C ASP A 59 -10.65 -8.45 -2.58
N TRP A 60 -10.92 -7.85 -3.75
CA TRP A 60 -9.89 -7.23 -4.59
C TRP A 60 -9.17 -6.09 -3.88
N PHE A 61 -9.91 -5.26 -3.15
CA PHE A 61 -9.31 -4.13 -2.46
C PHE A 61 -8.28 -4.62 -1.44
N THR A 62 -8.70 -5.51 -0.53
CA THR A 62 -7.83 -6.07 0.51
C THR A 62 -6.62 -6.78 -0.09
N ALA A 63 -6.83 -7.64 -1.09
CA ALA A 63 -5.74 -8.39 -1.71
C ALA A 63 -4.73 -7.51 -2.46
N GLY A 64 -5.17 -6.36 -2.96
CA GLY A 64 -4.30 -5.31 -3.48
C GLY A 64 -3.44 -4.71 -2.36
N GLN A 65 -4.09 -4.31 -1.26
CA GLN A 65 -3.42 -3.68 -0.10
C GLN A 65 -2.35 -4.56 0.56
N ASP A 66 -2.49 -5.90 0.49
CA ASP A 66 -1.49 -6.84 1.01
C ASP A 66 -0.08 -6.52 0.49
N ALA A 67 0.05 -5.99 -0.74
CA ALA A 67 1.34 -5.65 -1.33
C ALA A 67 2.11 -4.57 -0.54
N LEU A 68 1.46 -3.78 0.32
CA LEU A 68 2.17 -2.84 1.20
C LEU A 68 2.93 -3.55 2.33
N GLY A 69 2.54 -4.78 2.66
CA GLY A 69 3.19 -5.61 3.67
C GLY A 69 4.17 -6.64 3.11
N LEU A 70 4.10 -6.98 1.82
CA LEU A 70 4.92 -8.04 1.20
C LEU A 70 6.42 -7.68 1.12
N PRO A 71 7.32 -8.67 1.00
CA PRO A 71 8.76 -8.43 0.80
C PRO A 71 9.05 -7.61 -0.46
N ARG A 72 10.05 -6.71 -0.41
CA ARG A 72 10.43 -5.87 -1.57
C ARG A 72 11.05 -6.71 -2.68
N LEU A 73 10.98 -6.18 -3.90
CA LEU A 73 11.78 -6.69 -5.01
C LEU A 73 13.27 -6.42 -4.75
N ASP A 74 14.08 -7.47 -4.81
CA ASP A 74 15.53 -7.39 -4.82
C ASP A 74 16.09 -7.65 -6.24
N ASP A 75 17.40 -7.84 -6.35
CA ASP A 75 18.07 -8.14 -7.61
C ASP A 75 18.14 -9.64 -7.94
N GLY A 76 17.61 -10.51 -7.07
CA GLY A 76 17.60 -11.96 -7.20
C GLY A 76 16.55 -12.47 -8.19
N PHE A 77 15.44 -11.75 -8.34
CA PHE A 77 14.41 -12.03 -9.34
C PHE A 77 14.57 -11.09 -10.55
N ARG A 78 14.47 -11.64 -11.77
CA ARG A 78 14.65 -10.89 -13.03
C ARG A 78 13.37 -10.90 -13.86
N PRO A 79 12.44 -9.96 -13.60
CA PRO A 79 11.20 -9.84 -14.36
C PRO A 79 11.46 -9.53 -15.82
N VAL A 80 10.68 -10.16 -16.70
CA VAL A 80 10.57 -9.83 -18.11
C VAL A 80 9.17 -9.35 -18.48
N ALA A 81 8.20 -9.52 -17.58
CA ALA A 81 6.87 -8.93 -17.71
C ALA A 81 6.22 -8.66 -16.36
N ALA A 82 5.24 -7.77 -16.39
CA ALA A 82 4.31 -7.51 -15.32
C ALA A 82 2.92 -7.98 -15.76
N ILE A 83 2.24 -8.70 -14.88
CA ILE A 83 0.83 -9.04 -15.01
C ILE A 83 0.06 -8.23 -13.99
N VAL A 84 -0.93 -7.49 -14.46
CA VAL A 84 -1.86 -6.72 -13.63
C VAL A 84 -3.22 -7.38 -13.72
N CYS A 85 -3.71 -7.81 -12.57
CA CYS A 85 -5.05 -8.32 -12.43
C CYS A 85 -5.92 -7.17 -11.92
N ARG A 86 -6.99 -6.83 -12.64
CA ARG A 86 -7.88 -5.72 -12.26
C ARG A 86 -9.34 -6.05 -12.50
N VAL A 87 -10.20 -5.38 -11.75
CA VAL A 87 -11.64 -5.40 -11.98
C VAL A 87 -12.08 -3.99 -12.35
N GLU A 88 -12.83 -3.88 -13.44
CA GLU A 88 -13.43 -2.64 -13.90
C GLU A 88 -14.94 -2.75 -13.91
N MET A 89 -15.63 -1.72 -13.42
CA MET A 89 -17.06 -1.59 -13.59
C MET A 89 -17.35 -0.94 -14.95
N ARG A 90 -18.07 -1.65 -15.82
CA ARG A 90 -18.44 -1.16 -17.15
C ARG A 90 -19.95 -1.10 -17.28
N GLU A 91 -20.45 -0.02 -17.85
CA GLU A 91 -21.86 0.06 -18.24
C GLU A 91 -22.07 -0.77 -19.51
N VAL A 92 -23.02 -1.71 -19.45
CA VAL A 92 -23.43 -2.53 -20.59
C VAL A 92 -24.89 -2.20 -20.93
N PRO A 93 -25.17 -1.76 -22.17
CA PRO A 93 -26.53 -1.45 -22.60
C PRO A 93 -27.52 -2.57 -22.29
N GLY A 94 -28.63 -2.23 -21.64
CA GLY A 94 -29.69 -3.18 -21.25
C GLY A 94 -29.37 -4.09 -20.06
N THR A 95 -28.13 -4.11 -19.57
CA THR A 95 -27.71 -4.89 -18.39
C THR A 95 -27.36 -4.00 -17.19
N GLY A 96 -26.98 -2.75 -17.43
CA GLY A 96 -26.50 -1.84 -16.40
C GLY A 96 -25.01 -2.06 -16.11
N MET A 97 -24.58 -1.73 -14.88
CA MET A 97 -23.18 -1.88 -14.47
C MET A 97 -22.81 -3.35 -14.27
N VAL A 98 -21.72 -3.78 -14.89
CA VAL A 98 -21.16 -5.12 -14.73
C VAL A 98 -19.69 -5.04 -14.33
N ALA A 99 -19.25 -5.98 -13.49
CA ALA A 99 -17.85 -6.13 -13.16
C ALA A 99 -17.15 -6.97 -14.24
N ILE A 100 -16.06 -6.45 -14.79
CA ILE A 100 -15.20 -7.11 -15.77
C ILE A 100 -13.84 -7.35 -15.12
N ALA A 101 -13.43 -8.61 -15.02
CA ALA A 101 -12.07 -8.97 -14.64
C ALA A 101 -11.18 -8.97 -15.88
N GLU A 102 -10.04 -8.30 -15.79
CA GLU A 102 -9.02 -8.28 -16.82
C GLU A 102 -7.68 -8.73 -16.29
N GLU A 103 -7.03 -9.58 -17.09
CA GLU A 103 -5.60 -9.81 -17.03
C GLU A 103 -4.97 -8.94 -18.10
N VAL A 104 -4.09 -8.03 -17.68
CA VAL A 104 -3.31 -7.22 -18.61
C VAL A 104 -1.83 -7.41 -18.38
N ARG A 105 -1.06 -7.27 -19.45
CA ARG A 105 0.38 -7.50 -19.47
C ARG A 105 1.13 -6.27 -19.92
N ALA A 106 2.21 -5.95 -19.23
CA ALA A 106 3.23 -4.99 -19.67
C ALA A 106 4.57 -5.70 -19.84
N ASP A 107 5.31 -5.34 -20.89
CA ASP A 107 6.65 -5.87 -21.17
C ASP A 107 7.76 -4.79 -21.01
N ASP A 108 7.45 -3.50 -21.19
CA ASP A 108 8.37 -2.41 -20.79
C ASP A 108 8.18 -2.12 -19.30
N LEU A 109 9.14 -2.57 -18.50
CA LEU A 109 9.09 -2.49 -17.04
C LEU A 109 10.09 -1.50 -16.46
N THR A 110 10.83 -0.76 -17.28
CA THR A 110 12.03 -0.04 -16.85
C THR A 110 11.73 0.92 -15.68
N ALA A 111 10.71 1.75 -15.83
CA ALA A 111 10.27 2.67 -14.78
C ALA A 111 9.67 1.92 -13.57
N LEU A 112 8.87 0.89 -13.81
CA LEU A 112 8.20 0.11 -12.76
C LEU A 112 9.21 -0.60 -11.85
N LEU A 113 10.20 -1.30 -12.43
CA LEU A 113 11.22 -2.01 -11.66
C LEU A 113 12.13 -1.06 -10.89
N SER A 114 12.40 0.12 -11.45
CA SER A 114 13.17 1.16 -10.76
C SER A 114 12.40 1.68 -9.54
N ALA A 115 11.10 1.94 -9.69
CA ALA A 115 10.25 2.36 -8.59
C ALA A 115 10.07 1.27 -7.53
N LEU A 116 9.80 0.01 -7.93
CA LEU A 116 9.59 -1.11 -6.99
C LEU A 116 10.80 -1.44 -6.12
N ARG A 117 12.01 -1.12 -6.57
CA ARG A 117 13.26 -1.32 -5.81
C ARG A 117 13.56 -0.20 -4.82
N LEU A 118 12.78 0.89 -4.83
CA LEU A 118 12.98 1.96 -3.87
C LEU A 118 12.78 1.44 -2.43
N PRO A 119 13.57 1.94 -1.47
CA PRO A 119 13.28 1.70 -0.07
C PRO A 119 11.97 2.38 0.33
N ASP A 120 11.40 1.87 1.43
CA ASP A 120 10.35 2.56 2.14
C ASP A 120 10.91 3.83 2.77
N GLU A 121 10.10 4.88 2.80
CA GLU A 121 10.45 6.10 3.51
C GLU A 121 10.23 5.91 5.02
N PRO A 122 11.06 6.54 5.87
CA PRO A 122 10.84 6.52 7.30
C PRO A 122 9.52 7.25 7.63
N ALA A 123 8.81 6.74 8.63
CA ALA A 123 7.62 7.41 9.15
C ALA A 123 8.00 8.79 9.74
N THR A 124 7.16 9.79 9.50
CA THR A 124 7.31 11.15 10.05
C THR A 124 6.19 11.44 11.05
N ALA A 125 6.36 12.50 11.86
CA ALA A 125 5.32 12.97 12.78
C ALA A 125 4.30 13.90 12.10
N GLU A 126 4.38 14.07 10.79
CA GLU A 126 3.51 14.96 10.02
C GLU A 126 2.10 14.36 9.89
N ALA A 127 1.10 15.24 9.78
CA ALA A 127 -0.27 14.79 9.57
C ALA A 127 -0.43 14.22 8.16
N CYS A 128 -0.77 12.94 8.09
CA CYS A 128 -1.13 12.27 6.84
C CYS A 128 -2.60 12.47 6.53
N THR A 129 -2.91 12.54 5.24
CA THR A 129 -4.28 12.58 4.75
C THR A 129 -4.96 11.20 4.88
N GLU A 130 -6.27 11.15 5.06
CA GLU A 130 -7.03 9.90 5.33
C GLU A 130 -7.42 9.11 4.07
N GLU A 131 -6.94 9.49 2.88
CA GLU A 131 -7.25 8.75 1.66
C GLU A 131 -6.58 7.38 1.66
N LEU A 132 -7.34 6.39 1.18
CA LEU A 132 -6.90 5.02 0.95
C LEU A 132 -6.63 4.84 -0.55
N PRO A 133 -5.38 5.04 -1.02
CA PRO A 133 -5.05 4.82 -2.41
C PRO A 133 -5.22 3.34 -2.79
N LEU A 134 -5.75 3.10 -3.98
CA LEU A 134 -5.86 1.77 -4.54
C LEU A 134 -4.46 1.21 -4.84
N VAL A 135 -4.18 0.01 -4.33
CA VAL A 135 -2.96 -0.74 -4.65
C VAL A 135 -3.32 -1.83 -5.66
N PRO A 136 -2.64 -1.89 -6.81
CA PRO A 136 -2.98 -2.87 -7.84
C PRO A 136 -2.56 -4.28 -7.43
N TRP A 137 -3.32 -5.28 -7.88
CA TRP A 137 -2.86 -6.66 -7.81
C TRP A 137 -1.87 -6.88 -8.97
N LEU A 138 -0.59 -6.88 -8.64
CA LEU A 138 0.53 -6.95 -9.57
C LEU A 138 1.36 -8.22 -9.30
N ALA A 139 1.69 -8.94 -10.37
CA ALA A 139 2.68 -10.01 -10.38
C ALA A 139 3.81 -9.68 -11.36
N LEU A 140 5.03 -10.10 -11.03
CA LEU A 140 6.18 -10.02 -11.91
C LEU A 140 6.54 -11.43 -12.37
N VAL A 141 6.76 -11.60 -13.67
CA VAL A 141 7.02 -12.90 -14.30
C VAL A 141 8.42 -12.88 -14.91
N ASP A 142 9.21 -13.93 -14.66
CA ASP A 142 10.54 -14.09 -15.25
C ASP A 142 10.47 -14.84 -16.60
N ARG A 143 11.64 -14.98 -17.25
CA ARG A 143 11.77 -15.67 -18.55
C ARG A 143 11.37 -17.14 -18.53
N ASP A 144 11.46 -17.78 -17.36
CA ASP A 144 11.16 -19.20 -17.15
C ASP A 144 9.66 -19.38 -16.81
N GLY A 145 8.91 -18.27 -16.73
CA GLY A 145 7.49 -18.23 -16.42
C GLY A 145 7.19 -18.30 -14.93
N ARG A 146 8.22 -18.32 -14.06
CA ARG A 146 8.05 -18.21 -12.61
C ARG A 146 7.59 -16.81 -12.27
N TRP A 147 6.93 -16.65 -11.13
CA TRP A 147 6.37 -15.36 -10.76
C TRP A 147 6.45 -15.07 -9.27
N ILE A 148 6.41 -13.78 -8.94
CA ILE A 148 6.36 -13.25 -7.57
C ILE A 148 5.27 -12.18 -7.46
N ARG A 149 4.77 -11.96 -6.23
CA ARG A 149 4.11 -10.70 -5.86
C ARG A 149 5.11 -9.82 -5.12
N PRO A 150 5.66 -8.76 -5.74
CA PRO A 150 6.54 -7.86 -5.03
C PRO A 150 5.73 -6.99 -4.06
N GLY A 151 6.34 -6.63 -2.95
CA GLY A 151 5.83 -5.57 -2.11
C GLY A 151 6.05 -4.20 -2.74
N VAL A 152 5.05 -3.34 -2.60
CA VAL A 152 5.06 -1.96 -3.10
C VAL A 152 5.81 -1.08 -2.10
N PRO A 153 6.71 -0.19 -2.54
CA PRO A 153 7.37 0.76 -1.64
C PRO A 153 6.35 1.75 -1.07
N ILE A 154 6.47 2.05 0.23
CA ILE A 154 5.59 2.97 0.94
C ILE A 154 6.30 4.28 1.32
N ASP A 155 5.53 5.36 1.33
CA ASP A 155 5.96 6.68 1.80
C ASP A 155 5.85 6.79 3.33
N SER A 156 6.24 7.95 3.87
CA SER A 156 6.17 8.25 5.31
C SER A 156 4.76 8.13 5.90
N CYS A 157 3.73 8.22 5.07
CA CYS A 157 2.31 8.05 5.41
C CYS A 157 1.79 6.63 5.23
N ARG A 158 2.68 5.66 4.97
CA ARG A 158 2.37 4.24 4.72
C ARG A 158 1.49 4.02 3.48
N LYS A 159 1.56 4.93 2.51
CA LYS A 159 0.87 4.82 1.22
C LYS A 159 1.86 4.45 0.13
N PRO A 160 1.43 3.91 -1.02
CA PRO A 160 2.33 3.69 -2.15
C PRO A 160 3.09 4.96 -2.52
N ARG A 161 4.42 4.84 -2.58
CA ARG A 161 5.28 5.94 -3.02
C ARG A 161 4.83 6.50 -4.37
N ILE A 162 4.96 7.81 -4.55
CA ILE A 162 4.48 8.49 -5.75
C ILE A 162 5.18 7.98 -7.02
N GLU A 163 6.46 7.63 -6.92
CA GLU A 163 7.26 7.07 -8.01
C GLU A 163 6.66 5.74 -8.51
N PHE A 164 6.22 4.88 -7.58
CA PHE A 164 5.52 3.65 -7.94
C PHE A 164 4.17 3.96 -8.61
N ARG A 165 3.37 4.87 -8.04
CA ARG A 165 2.05 5.22 -8.60
C ARG A 165 2.17 5.78 -10.01
N GLN A 166 3.16 6.65 -10.25
CA GLN A 166 3.44 7.23 -11.56
C GLN A 166 3.93 6.17 -12.55
N ALA A 167 4.89 5.33 -12.16
CA ALA A 167 5.42 4.28 -13.02
C ALA A 167 4.35 3.26 -13.39
N TYR A 168 3.50 2.86 -12.43
CA TYR A 168 2.36 1.98 -12.66
C TYR A 168 1.31 2.62 -13.57
N GLY A 169 0.94 3.88 -13.31
CA GLY A 169 -0.03 4.61 -14.13
C GLY A 169 0.42 4.87 -15.57
N ALA A 170 1.73 4.85 -15.82
CA ALA A 170 2.33 5.00 -17.15
C ALA A 170 2.54 3.67 -17.89
N LEU A 171 2.16 2.53 -17.31
CA LEU A 171 2.36 1.23 -17.96
C LEU A 171 1.57 1.15 -19.27
N VAL A 172 2.29 0.87 -20.35
CA VAL A 172 1.68 0.45 -21.61
C VAL A 172 1.30 -1.02 -21.46
N THR A 173 0.00 -1.30 -21.46
CA THR A 173 -0.54 -2.64 -21.22
C THR A 173 -1.27 -3.18 -22.44
N THR A 174 -1.23 -4.50 -22.58
CA THR A 174 -2.04 -5.27 -23.53
C THR A 174 -3.01 -6.15 -22.75
N VAL A 175 -4.27 -6.21 -23.18
CA VAL A 175 -5.25 -7.10 -22.57
C VAL A 175 -4.96 -8.53 -23.00
N VAL A 176 -4.74 -9.41 -22.04
CA VAL A 176 -4.51 -10.85 -22.25
C VAL A 176 -5.83 -11.60 -22.20
N THR A 177 -6.67 -11.28 -21.22
CA THR A 177 -7.99 -11.88 -21.05
C THR A 177 -8.93 -10.86 -20.42
N SER A 178 -10.19 -10.88 -20.83
CA SER A 178 -11.26 -10.06 -20.29
C SER A 178 -12.49 -10.93 -20.12
N ARG A 179 -13.09 -10.94 -18.93
CA ARG A 179 -14.30 -11.72 -18.66
C ARG A 179 -15.23 -11.00 -17.71
N ARG A 180 -16.53 -11.21 -17.89
CA ARG A 180 -17.53 -10.76 -16.94
C ARG A 180 -17.46 -11.60 -15.66
N LEU A 181 -17.42 -10.94 -14.52
CA LEU A 181 -17.63 -11.58 -13.23
C LEU A 181 -19.13 -11.80 -13.00
N PRO A 182 -19.54 -12.94 -12.41
CA PRO A 182 -20.94 -13.18 -12.08
C PRO A 182 -21.45 -12.07 -11.15
N GLY A 183 -22.66 -11.57 -11.43
CA GLY A 183 -23.37 -10.70 -10.49
C GLY A 183 -23.76 -11.51 -9.25
N ARG A 184 -23.80 -10.86 -8.09
CA ARG A 184 -24.43 -11.45 -6.90
C ARG A 184 -25.90 -11.75 -7.16
#